data_AF-A0A3C0MFP7-F1
#
_entry.id   AF-A0A3C0MFP7-F1
#
_cell.length_a   1.000
_cell.length_b   1.000
_cell.length_c   1.000
_cell.angle_alpha   90.00
_cell.angle_beta   90.00
_cell.angle_gamma   90.00
#
_symmetry.space_group_name_H-M   'P 1'
#
loop_
_entity.id
_entity.type
_entity.pdbx_description
1 polymer ?
#
loop_
_entity_poly.entity_id
_entity_poly.type
_entity_poly.pdbx_seq_one_letter_code
_entity_poly.pdbx_strand_id
1 'polypeptide(L)'
;MKVNSEDSPRVPDGQRIEVEKLGKGFYAVTAHVGFMERADVPSLLEQCRAQGLAIDIMETTFFLGRETLIPAQKSDLNPIMAGMFFWLHSSALSATRFFSIPPNRVVELGAQIEI
;
A
#
# COMPACT_ATOMS: atom_id res chain seq x y z
N MET A 1 -4.31 -7.54 0.82
CA MET A 1 -4.73 -6.81 -0.39
C MET A 1 -3.49 -6.22 -1.05
N LYS A 2 -3.37 -6.33 -2.37
CA LYS A 2 -2.33 -5.72 -3.18
C LYS A 2 -2.94 -4.57 -3.97
N VAL A 3 -2.22 -3.46 -4.12
CA VAL A 3 -2.63 -2.35 -5.00
C VAL A 3 -1.62 -2.28 -6.15
N ASN A 4 -2.09 -2.44 -7.38
CA ASN A 4 -1.33 -2.26 -8.61
C ASN A 4 -1.67 -0.89 -9.19
N SER A 5 -0.65 -0.10 -9.47
CA SER A 5 -0.79 1.12 -10.28
C SER A 5 -0.76 0.74 -11.75
N GLU A 6 -1.79 1.15 -12.49
CA GLU A 6 -1.92 0.91 -13.93
C GLU A 6 -1.39 2.10 -14.74
N ASP A 7 -0.84 1.84 -15.91
CA ASP A 7 -0.33 2.86 -16.85
C ASP A 7 -1.45 3.67 -17.52
N SER A 8 -2.71 3.33 -17.28
CA SER A 8 -3.85 4.09 -17.76
C SER A 8 -4.25 5.17 -16.74
N PRO A 9 -4.79 6.32 -17.18
CA PRO A 9 -5.14 7.41 -16.27
C PRO A 9 -6.23 7.01 -15.28
N ARG A 10 -7.15 6.13 -15.70
CA ARG A 10 -8.24 5.60 -14.87
C ARG A 10 -8.56 4.16 -15.28
N VAL A 11 -8.88 3.33 -14.29
CA VAL A 11 -9.29 1.94 -14.51
C VAL A 11 -10.82 1.85 -14.55
N PRO A 12 -11.41 1.14 -15.54
CA PRO A 12 -12.86 0.88 -15.59
C PRO A 12 -13.33 0.08 -14.37
N ASP A 13 -14.51 0.40 -13.83
CA ASP A 13 -15.01 -0.18 -12.56
C ASP A 13 -15.01 -1.72 -12.54
N GLY A 14 -15.33 -2.37 -13.66
CA GLY A 14 -15.35 -3.84 -13.76
C GLY A 14 -13.97 -4.51 -13.69
N GLN A 15 -12.88 -3.76 -13.81
CA GLN A 15 -11.49 -4.27 -13.76
C GLN A 15 -10.73 -3.78 -12.52
N ARG A 16 -11.39 -3.00 -11.65
CA ARG A 16 -10.72 -2.38 -10.50
C ARG A 16 -10.35 -3.36 -9.40
N ILE A 17 -11.12 -4.44 -9.24
CA ILE A 17 -11.01 -5.33 -8.10
C ILE A 17 -11.08 -6.79 -8.55
N GLU A 18 -10.06 -7.54 -8.18
CA GLU A 18 -10.02 -9.00 -8.27
C GLU A 18 -10.05 -9.58 -6.85
N VAL A 19 -11.05 -10.40 -6.55
CA VAL A 19 -11.15 -11.14 -5.27
C VAL A 19 -11.02 -12.63 -5.52
N GLU A 20 -9.98 -13.23 -4.96
CA GLU A 20 -9.74 -14.68 -4.98
C GLU A 20 -10.04 -15.27 -3.59
N LYS A 21 -10.87 -16.31 -3.56
CA LYS A 21 -11.18 -17.07 -2.34
C LYS A 21 -10.16 -18.19 -2.16
N LEU A 22 -9.27 -18.03 -1.18
CA LEU A 22 -8.26 -19.04 -0.84
C LEU A 22 -8.81 -20.15 0.08
N GLY A 23 -10.01 -19.94 0.62
CA GLY A 23 -10.69 -20.88 1.53
C GLY A 23 -10.40 -20.60 3.00
N LYS A 24 -11.16 -21.24 3.90
CA LYS A 24 -11.05 -21.07 5.37
C LYS A 24 -11.11 -19.61 5.86
N GLY A 25 -11.84 -18.75 5.15
CA GLY A 25 -11.94 -17.33 5.46
C GLY A 25 -10.77 -16.47 4.95
N PHE A 26 -9.82 -17.04 4.20
CA PHE A 26 -8.75 -16.30 3.55
C PHE A 26 -9.15 -15.85 2.14
N TYR A 27 -8.75 -14.61 1.83
CA TYR A 27 -9.02 -13.96 0.56
C TYR A 27 -7.74 -13.25 0.10
N ALA A 28 -7.42 -13.39 -1.19
CA ALA A 28 -6.48 -12.50 -1.86
C ALA A 28 -7.29 -11.45 -2.62
N VAL A 29 -6.90 -10.19 -2.48
CA VAL A 29 -7.57 -9.07 -3.15
C VAL A 29 -6.51 -8.26 -3.87
N THR A 30 -6.70 -8.04 -5.17
CA THR A 30 -5.87 -7.14 -5.98
C THR A 30 -6.73 -5.98 -6.44
N ALA A 31 -6.29 -4.76 -6.15
CA ALA A 31 -6.90 -3.54 -6.68
C ALA A 31 -6.03 -2.94 -7.78
N HIS A 32 -6.67 -2.53 -8.87
CA HIS A 32 -6.06 -1.86 -10.01
C HIS A 32 -6.50 -0.40 -9.99
N VAL A 33 -5.54 0.51 -9.92
CA VAL A 33 -5.79 1.95 -9.76
C VAL A 33 -5.00 2.69 -10.82
N GLY A 34 -5.66 3.54 -11.61
CA GLY A 34 -4.99 4.32 -12.64
C GLY A 34 -4.07 5.38 -12.04
N PHE A 35 -3.08 5.84 -12.81
CA PHE A 35 -2.08 6.79 -12.29
C PHE A 35 -2.65 8.17 -11.88
N MET A 36 -3.84 8.55 -12.36
CA MET A 36 -4.53 9.79 -11.92
C MET A 36 -5.54 9.54 -10.79
N GLU A 37 -5.68 8.30 -10.32
CA GLU A 37 -6.67 7.92 -9.33
C GLU A 37 -6.07 7.80 -7.94
N ARG A 38 -6.91 7.98 -6.92
CA ARG A 38 -6.51 7.79 -5.53
C ARG A 38 -6.81 6.36 -5.12
N ALA A 39 -5.80 5.68 -4.56
CA ALA A 39 -5.94 4.33 -4.03
C ALA A 39 -6.62 4.34 -2.64
N ASP A 40 -7.88 4.76 -2.57
CA ASP A 40 -8.65 4.77 -1.33
C ASP A 40 -9.06 3.35 -0.92
N VAL A 41 -8.30 2.74 -0.02
CA VAL A 41 -8.48 1.34 0.38
C VAL A 41 -9.86 1.06 0.99
N PRO A 42 -10.39 1.86 1.93
CA PRO A 42 -11.77 1.72 2.40
C PRO A 42 -12.81 1.62 1.27
N SER A 43 -12.76 2.54 0.30
CA SER A 43 -13.69 2.57 -0.84
C SER A 43 -13.51 1.36 -1.78
N LEU A 44 -12.29 0.86 -1.93
CA LEU A 44 -11.99 -0.35 -2.71
C LEU A 44 -12.49 -1.63 -2.01
N LEU A 45 -12.41 -1.69 -0.69
CA LEU A 45 -12.90 -2.82 0.10
C LEU A 45 -14.43 -2.90 0.10
N GLU A 46 -15.14 -1.76 0.08
CA GLU A 46 -16.60 -1.76 -0.09
C GLU A 46 -17.03 -2.40 -1.42
N GLN A 47 -16.27 -2.21 -2.50
CA GLN A 47 -16.54 -2.85 -3.80
C GLN A 47 -16.38 -4.38 -3.74
N CYS A 48 -15.54 -4.89 -2.84
CA CYS A 48 -15.36 -6.33 -2.64
C CYS A 48 -16.63 -7.02 -2.09
N ARG A 49 -17.57 -6.26 -1.49
CA ARG A 49 -18.84 -6.79 -0.97
C ARG A 49 -19.65 -7.47 -2.06
N ALA A 50 -19.67 -6.88 -3.27
CA ALA A 50 -20.36 -7.46 -4.42
C ALA A 50 -19.79 -8.82 -4.83
N GLN A 51 -18.53 -9.11 -4.49
CA GLN A 51 -17.85 -10.38 -4.78
C GLN A 51 -17.89 -11.35 -3.58
N GLY A 52 -18.68 -11.04 -2.55
CA GLY A 52 -18.90 -11.88 -1.38
C GLY A 52 -17.87 -11.73 -0.27
N LEU A 53 -17.06 -10.66 -0.30
CA LEU A 53 -16.14 -10.30 0.78
C LEU A 53 -16.63 -9.01 1.45
N ALA A 54 -17.35 -9.16 2.57
CA ALA A 54 -17.78 -8.03 3.39
C ALA A 54 -16.82 -7.81 4.55
N ILE A 55 -16.22 -6.64 4.60
CA ILE A 55 -15.23 -6.23 5.59
C ILE A 55 -15.73 -4.96 6.25
N ASP A 56 -15.81 -4.95 7.57
CA ASP A 56 -16.03 -3.72 8.33
C ASP A 56 -14.68 -3.06 8.61
N ILE A 57 -14.43 -1.91 7.99
CA ILE A 57 -13.22 -1.11 8.18
C ILE A 57 -13.01 -0.74 9.65
N MET A 58 -14.10 -0.49 10.38
CA MET A 58 -14.09 -0.09 11.78
C MET A 58 -13.91 -1.26 12.73
N GLU A 59 -13.89 -2.50 12.25
CA GLU A 59 -13.51 -3.70 13.02
C GLU A 59 -12.19 -4.32 12.54
N THR A 60 -11.71 -3.96 11.35
CA THR A 60 -10.52 -4.55 10.71
C THR A 60 -9.21 -3.89 11.12
N THR A 61 -8.19 -4.72 11.38
CA THR A 61 -6.82 -4.26 11.60
C THR A 61 -6.02 -4.33 10.30
N PHE A 62 -5.36 -3.23 9.95
CA PHE A 62 -4.50 -3.14 8.77
C PHE A 62 -3.04 -3.27 9.19
N PHE A 63 -2.33 -4.20 8.57
CA PHE A 63 -0.89 -4.35 8.73
C PHE A 63 -0.20 -3.71 7.53
N LEU A 64 0.64 -2.71 7.80
CA LEU A 64 1.41 -2.02 6.76
C LEU A 64 2.90 -2.27 7.01
N GLY A 65 3.61 -2.72 5.98
CA GLY A 65 5.07 -2.74 6.02
C GLY A 65 5.61 -1.32 5.95
N ARG A 66 6.59 -0.99 6.79
CA ARG A 66 7.31 0.27 6.71
C ARG A 66 8.80 0.01 6.67
N GLU A 67 9.44 0.44 5.60
CA GLU A 67 10.89 0.36 5.46
C GLU A 67 11.51 1.65 5.99
N THR A 68 12.49 1.49 6.87
CA THR A 68 13.31 2.60 7.37
C THR A 68 14.71 2.42 6.82
N LEU A 69 15.13 3.38 6.01
CA LEU A 69 16.47 3.40 5.47
C LEU A 69 17.46 3.78 6.56
N ILE A 70 18.55 3.04 6.66
CA ILE A 70 19.67 3.33 7.55
C ILE A 70 20.98 3.36 6.75
N PRO A 71 21.96 4.18 7.14
CA PRO A 71 23.25 4.24 6.45
C PRO A 71 24.00 2.91 6.56
N ALA A 72 24.43 2.34 5.43
CA ALA A 72 25.31 1.19 5.42
C ALA A 72 26.73 1.56 5.91
N GLN A 73 27.43 0.60 6.53
CA GLN A 73 28.85 0.79 6.89
C GLN A 73 29.77 0.87 5.67
N LYS A 74 29.38 0.23 4.56
CA LYS A 74 30.00 0.37 3.24
C LYS A 74 28.87 0.51 2.22
N SER A 75 28.66 1.73 1.75
CA SER A 75 27.73 2.00 0.65
C SER A 75 28.52 2.10 -0.66
N ASP A 76 27.98 1.49 -1.72
CA ASP A 76 28.48 1.66 -3.09
C ASP A 76 28.05 3.03 -3.68
N LEU A 77 27.16 3.75 -3.00
CA LEU A 77 26.72 5.08 -3.40
C LEU A 77 27.74 6.14 -2.99
N ASN A 78 27.94 7.13 -3.86
CA ASN A 78 28.69 8.30 -3.45
C ASN A 78 27.93 9.07 -2.33
N PRO A 79 28.63 9.78 -1.43
CA PRO A 79 27.99 10.40 -0.26
C PRO A 79 26.92 11.45 -0.60
N ILE A 80 27.06 12.13 -1.73
CA ILE A 80 26.10 13.16 -2.17
C ILE A 80 24.79 12.52 -2.62
N MET A 81 24.87 11.45 -3.41
CA MET A 81 23.71 10.67 -3.86
C MET A 81 23.01 10.00 -2.68
N ALA A 82 23.78 9.43 -1.75
CA ALA A 82 23.22 8.85 -0.52
C ALA A 82 22.45 9.92 0.27
N GLY A 83 23.04 11.10 0.49
CA GLY A 83 22.38 12.21 1.17
C GLY A 83 21.09 12.68 0.47
N MET A 84 21.12 12.83 -0.85
CA MET A 84 19.93 13.17 -1.64
C MET A 84 18.84 12.09 -1.54
N PHE A 85 19.22 10.82 -1.58
CA PHE A 85 18.29 9.70 -1.48
C PHE A 85 17.57 9.67 -0.12
N PHE A 86 18.32 9.80 0.98
CA PHE A 86 17.73 9.90 2.32
C PHE A 86 16.75 11.06 2.44
N TRP A 87 17.11 12.23 1.90
CA TRP A 87 16.25 13.41 1.93
C TRP A 87 14.95 13.20 1.14
N LEU A 88 15.04 12.67 -0.09
CA LEU A 88 13.88 12.35 -0.92
C LEU A 88 12.97 11.31 -0.26
N HIS A 89 13.55 10.23 0.26
CA HIS A 89 12.80 9.17 0.93
C HIS A 89 12.05 9.69 2.16
N SER A 90 12.69 10.54 2.97
CA SER A 90 12.05 11.14 4.15
C SER A 90 10.88 12.07 3.81
N SER A 91 10.87 12.62 2.59
CA SER A 91 9.82 13.51 2.08
C SER A 91 8.67 12.76 1.41
N ALA A 92 8.79 11.45 1.20
CA ALA A 92 7.77 10.63 0.56
C ALA A 92 6.50 10.53 1.43
N LEU A 93 5.34 10.48 0.77
CA LEU A 93 4.06 10.34 1.47
C LEU A 93 4.00 8.99 2.19
N SER A 94 3.63 8.98 3.47
CA SER A 94 3.38 7.74 4.21
C SER A 94 2.29 6.90 3.53
N ALA A 95 2.51 5.59 3.45
CA ALA A 95 1.56 4.63 2.88
C ALA A 95 0.16 4.73 3.51
N THR A 96 0.07 4.94 4.83
CA THR A 96 -1.21 5.12 5.54
C THR A 96 -2.02 6.28 4.98
N ARG A 97 -1.34 7.40 4.67
CA ARG A 97 -1.98 8.61 4.13
C ARG A 97 -2.30 8.46 2.65
N PHE A 98 -1.42 7.78 1.91
CA PHE A 98 -1.64 7.46 0.50
C PHE A 98 -2.90 6.62 0.31
N PHE A 99 -3.07 5.58 1.14
CA PHE A 99 -4.19 4.63 1.07
C PHE A 99 -5.45 5.06 1.85
N SER A 100 -5.44 6.26 2.45
CA SER A 100 -6.55 6.80 3.26
C SER A 100 -6.99 5.89 4.42
N ILE A 101 -6.07 5.12 5.00
CA ILE A 101 -6.42 4.17 6.06
C ILE A 101 -6.54 4.91 7.41
N PRO A 102 -7.60 4.66 8.20
CA PRO A 102 -7.75 5.24 9.52
C PRO A 102 -6.53 4.92 10.43
N PRO A 103 -5.84 5.93 10.99
CA PRO A 103 -4.57 5.72 11.69
C PRO A 103 -4.73 4.89 12.98
N ASN A 104 -5.90 4.92 13.61
CA ASN A 104 -6.25 4.12 14.77
C ASN A 104 -6.46 2.62 14.46
N ARG A 105 -6.36 2.21 13.19
CA ARG A 105 -6.50 0.82 12.75
C ARG A 105 -5.26 0.25 12.06
N VAL A 106 -4.17 1.01 12.02
CA VAL A 106 -2.92 0.60 11.38
C VAL A 106 -1.93 0.10 12.40
N VAL A 107 -1.37 -1.08 12.14
CA VAL A 107 -0.15 -1.60 12.78
C VAL A 107 0.97 -1.54 11.73
N GLU A 108 1.95 -0.68 11.95
CA GLU A 108 3.14 -0.60 11.10
C GLU A 108 4.16 -1.67 11.53
N LEU A 109 4.51 -2.58 10.61
CA LEU A 109 5.58 -3.54 10.76
C LEU A 109 6.85 -2.96 10.15
N GLY A 110 7.73 -2.47 11.01
CA GLY A 110 8.99 -1.84 10.62
C GLY A 110 10.05 -2.86 10.20
N ALA A 111 10.70 -2.62 9.06
CA ALA A 111 11.94 -3.26 8.65
C ALA A 111 13.01 -2.20 8.43
N GLN A 112 14.26 -2.50 8.80
CA GLN A 112 15.41 -1.64 8.50
C GLN A 112 16.12 -2.16 7.27
N ILE A 113 16.41 -1.26 6.33
CA ILE A 113 17.15 -1.57 5.11
C ILE A 113 18.41 -0.69 5.08
N GLU A 114 19.56 -1.34 4.94
CA GLU A 114 20.85 -0.68 4.75
C GLU A 114 21.06 -0.35 3.27
N ILE A 115 21.48 0.88 2.99
CA ILE A 115 21.85 1.36 1.64
C ILE A 115 23.13 2.19 1.73
#